data_AF-A0A2V8Y5N4-F1
#
_entry.id   AF-A0A2V8Y5N4-F1
#
_cell.length_a   1.000
_cell.length_b   1.000
_cell.length_c   1.000
_cell.angle_alpha   90.00
_cell.angle_beta   90.00
_cell.angle_gamma   90.00
#
_symmetry.space_group_name_H-M   'P 1'
#
loop_
_entity.id
_entity.type
_entity.pdbx_description
1 polymer ?
#
loop_
_entity_poly.entity_id
_entity_poly.type
_entity_poly.pdbx_seq_one_letter_code
_entity_poly.pdbx_strand_id
1 'polypeptide(L)'
;LLSPLKSVKVNLIPWNPGELPYQEPSGERIEEFRRILNDKGIPAFVRYSRGRDVMAACGQLALLQIGHQPSASSVFFAKEQI
;
A
#
# COMPACT_ATOMS: atom_id res chain seq x y z
N LEU A 1 -26.94 6.51 4.53
CA LEU A 1 -25.48 6.50 4.80
C LEU A 1 -24.64 7.32 3.81
N LEU A 2 -25.08 7.55 2.56
CA LEU A 2 -24.33 8.35 1.57
C LEU A 2 -25.19 9.44 0.88
N SER A 3 -26.28 9.88 1.52
CA SER A 3 -27.18 10.95 1.03
C SER A 3 -26.40 12.22 0.62
N PRO A 4 -26.84 12.93 -0.41
CA PRO A 4 -26.06 13.15 -1.62
C PRO A 4 -24.78 13.95 -1.33
N LEU A 5 -23.65 13.24 -1.32
CA LEU A 5 -22.34 13.87 -1.44
C LEU A 5 -22.25 14.50 -2.83
N LYS A 6 -22.71 15.76 -2.97
CA LYS A 6 -22.93 16.47 -4.24
C LYS A 6 -21.71 16.51 -5.19
N SER A 7 -20.49 16.31 -4.67
CA SER A 7 -19.27 16.38 -5.49
C SER A 7 -18.16 15.52 -4.89
N VAL A 8 -18.38 14.22 -4.77
CA VAL A 8 -17.31 13.27 -4.45
C VAL A 8 -17.16 12.22 -5.53
N LYS A 9 -15.94 11.71 -5.68
CA LYS A 9 -15.63 10.54 -6.49
C LYS A 9 -15.06 9.50 -5.55
N VAL A 10 -15.54 8.26 -5.66
CA VAL A 10 -15.02 7.13 -4.88
C VAL A 10 -13.99 6.39 -5.73
N ASN A 11 -12.79 6.21 -5.20
CA ASN A 11 -11.79 5.33 -5.81
C ASN A 11 -11.73 4.03 -5.02
N LEU A 12 -12.14 2.93 -5.65
CA LEU A 12 -11.98 1.58 -5.14
C LEU A 12 -10.54 1.14 -5.41
N ILE A 13 -9.80 0.84 -4.35
CA ILE A 13 -8.45 0.29 -4.44
C ILE A 13 -8.56 -1.16 -4.01
N PRO A 14 -8.41 -2.13 -4.93
CA PRO A 14 -8.33 -3.54 -4.54
C PRO A 14 -7.19 -3.73 -3.55
N TRP A 15 -7.42 -4.59 -2.56
CA TRP A 15 -6.46 -4.80 -1.47
C TRP A 15 -5.10 -5.26 -2.00
N ASN A 16 -4.02 -4.54 -1.67
CA ASN A 16 -2.67 -4.98 -2.01
C ASN A 16 -2.18 -6.03 -0.99
N PRO A 17 -1.57 -7.15 -1.42
CA PRO A 17 -1.09 -8.19 -0.51
C PRO A 17 -0.03 -7.62 0.45
N GLY A 18 -0.04 -8.14 1.67
CA GLY A 18 0.88 -7.72 2.72
C GLY A 18 0.77 -8.67 3.91
N GLU A 19 1.27 -8.25 5.06
CA GLU A 19 1.35 -9.09 6.28
C GLU A 19 -0.01 -9.33 6.95
N LEU A 20 -1.04 -8.56 6.59
CA LEU A 20 -2.38 -8.71 7.14
C LEU A 20 -3.13 -9.89 6.49
N PRO A 21 -4.05 -10.54 7.22
CA PRO A 21 -4.76 -11.74 6.75
C PRO A 21 -5.87 -11.45 5.72
N TYR A 22 -5.81 -10.31 5.03
CA TYR A 22 -6.80 -9.92 4.04
C TYR A 22 -6.38 -10.30 2.63
N GLN A 23 -7.37 -10.61 1.80
CA GLN A 23 -7.17 -10.99 0.41
C GLN A 23 -7.86 -9.98 -0.51
N GLU A 24 -7.32 -9.84 -1.71
CA GLU A 24 -7.98 -9.09 -2.76
C GLU A 24 -9.34 -9.72 -3.09
N PRO A 25 -10.43 -8.94 -3.16
CA PRO A 25 -11.70 -9.45 -3.65
C PRO A 25 -11.59 -9.87 -5.12
N SER A 26 -12.47 -10.79 -5.56
CA SER A 26 -12.57 -11.13 -6.99
C SER A 26 -12.94 -9.89 -7.82
N GLY A 27 -12.53 -9.88 -9.09
CA GLY A 27 -12.88 -8.81 -10.04
C GLY A 27 -14.39 -8.59 -10.13
N GLU A 28 -15.17 -9.67 -10.13
CA GLU A 28 -16.64 -9.62 -10.13
C GLU A 28 -17.20 -8.88 -8.92
N ARG A 29 -16.65 -9.14 -7.72
CA ARG A 29 -17.10 -8.50 -6.47
C ARG A 29 -16.73 -7.01 -6.43
N ILE A 30 -15.59 -6.65 -7.00
CA ILE A 30 -15.17 -5.24 -7.16
C ILE A 30 -16.15 -4.52 -8.09
N GLU A 31 -16.48 -5.12 -9.22
CA GLU A 31 -17.41 -4.54 -10.20
C GLU A 31 -18.84 -4.45 -9.69
N GLU A 32 -19.31 -5.46 -8.95
CA GLU A 32 -20.61 -5.42 -8.28
C GLU A 32 -20.69 -4.23 -7.31
N PHE A 33 -19.68 -4.03 -6.47
CA PHE A 33 -19.63 -2.91 -5.54
C PHE A 33 -19.57 -1.55 -6.27
N ARG A 34 -18.78 -1.45 -7.34
CA ARG A 34 -18.73 -0.25 -8.19
C ARG A 34 -20.10 0.07 -8.78
N ARG A 35 -20.82 -0.93 -9.28
CA ARG A 35 -22.17 -0.78 -9.83
C ARG A 35 -23.14 -0.24 -8.78
N ILE A 36 -23.13 -0.81 -7.57
CA ILE A 36 -23.99 -0.35 -6.45
C ILE A 36 -23.77 1.15 -6.15
N LEU A 37 -22.54 1.65 -6.23
CA LEU A 37 -22.25 3.07 -6.03
C LEU A 37 -22.75 3.93 -7.18
N ASN A 38 -22.51 3.50 -8.42
CA ASN A 38 -22.95 4.23 -9.62
C ASN A 38 -24.48 4.30 -9.72
N ASP A 39 -25.19 3.21 -9.40
CA ASP A 39 -26.67 3.13 -9.38
C ASP A 39 -27.28 4.10 -8.36
N LYS A 40 -26.51 4.49 -7.33
CA LYS A 40 -26.88 5.51 -6.34
C LYS A 40 -26.41 6.92 -6.72
N GLY A 41 -25.90 7.11 -7.93
CA GLY A 41 -25.41 8.40 -8.42
C GLY A 41 -24.06 8.82 -7.84
N ILE A 42 -23.26 7.89 -7.32
CA ILE A 42 -21.94 8.15 -6.75
C ILE A 42 -20.88 7.69 -7.76
N PRO A 43 -20.15 8.59 -8.44
CA PRO A 43 -19.13 8.21 -9.40
C PRO A 43 -18.03 7.36 -8.74
N ALA A 44 -17.90 6.10 -9.16
CA ALA A 44 -16.94 5.16 -8.62
C ALA A 44 -15.98 4.61 -9.70
N PHE A 45 -14.69 4.57 -9.36
CA PHE A 45 -13.60 4.13 -10.26
C PHE A 45 -12.74 3.08 -9.55
N VAL A 46 -12.32 2.05 -10.28
CA VAL A 46 -11.32 1.11 -9.75
C VAL A 46 -9.92 1.61 -10.09
N ARG A 47 -9.06 1.64 -9.07
CA ARG A 47 -7.64 1.98 -9.21
C ARG A 47 -6.79 0.77 -8.86
N TYR A 48 -6.29 0.11 -9.88
CA TYR A 48 -5.26 -0.92 -9.71
C TYR A 48 -3.91 -0.25 -9.46
N SER A 49 -3.24 -0.65 -8.37
CA SER A 49 -1.94 -0.10 -8.02
C SER A 49 -0.88 -0.56 -9.01
N ARG A 50 -0.01 0.35 -9.47
CA ARG A 50 1.21 0.01 -10.21
C ARG A 50 2.31 -0.37 -9.23
N GLY A 51 3.22 -1.27 -9.62
CA GLY A 51 4.34 -1.70 -8.77
C GLY A 51 3.97 -2.71 -7.67
N ARG A 52 2.82 -3.37 -7.79
CA ARG A 52 2.36 -4.41 -6.85
C ARG A 52 3.23 -5.67 -6.87
N ASP A 53 3.80 -5.95 -8.04
CA ASP A 53 4.79 -6.98 -8.33
C ASP A 53 6.14 -6.73 -7.63
N VAL A 54 6.44 -5.49 -7.28
CA VAL A 54 7.69 -5.09 -6.60
C VAL A 54 7.45 -4.54 -5.19
N MET A 55 6.30 -4.85 -4.58
CA MET A 55 5.93 -4.39 -3.24
C MET A 55 5.97 -2.85 -3.06
N ALA A 56 5.69 -2.10 -4.14
CA ALA A 56 5.70 -0.63 -4.15
C ALA A 56 4.30 -0.03 -4.33
N ALA A 57 3.24 -0.83 -4.25
CA ALA A 57 1.88 -0.33 -4.31
C ALA A 57 1.52 0.50 -3.06
N CYS A 58 0.42 1.26 -3.13
CA CYS A 58 -0.09 2.01 -1.99
C CYS A 58 -0.25 1.10 -0.76
N GLY A 59 0.36 1.48 0.37
CA GLY A 59 0.35 0.70 1.61
C GLY A 59 1.42 -0.40 1.71
N GLN A 60 2.19 -0.67 0.64
CA GLN A 60 3.30 -1.63 0.65
C GLN A 60 4.68 -0.97 0.87
N LEU A 61 4.74 0.37 0.96
CA LEU A 61 5.96 1.11 1.27
C LEU A 61 6.35 0.90 2.75
N ALA A 62 6.82 -0.30 3.07
CA ALA A 62 7.71 -0.49 4.18
C ALA A 62 9.05 0.14 3.75
N LEU A 63 9.54 1.11 4.51
CA LEU A 63 10.96 1.40 4.47
C LEU A 63 11.63 0.09 4.88
N LEU A 64 12.11 -0.70 3.90
CA LEU A 64 13.24 -1.60 4.14
C LEU A 64 14.18 -0.73 4.95
N GLN A 65 14.43 -1.09 6.21
CA GLN A 65 15.35 -0.34 7.05
C GLN A 65 16.59 -0.18 6.18
N ILE A 66 16.82 1.04 5.70
CA ILE A 66 18.05 1.37 5.00
C ILE A 66 19.05 1.22 6.11
N GLY A 67 19.64 0.03 6.19
CA GLY A 67 20.54 -0.35 7.26
C GLY A 67 21.60 0.73 7.26
N HIS A 68 21.55 1.62 8.25
CA HIS A 68 22.68 2.44 8.56
C HIS A 68 23.70 1.47 9.12
N GLN A 69 24.49 0.86 8.23
CA GLN A 69 25.79 0.35 8.61
C GLN A 69 26.61 1.61 8.89
N PRO A 70 26.91 1.95 10.16
CA PRO A 70 27.92 2.97 10.40
C PRO A 70 29.20 2.47 9.74
N SER A 71 29.69 3.23 8.77
CA SER A 71 30.92 2.94 8.06
C SER A 71 32.04 2.70 9.07
N ALA A 72 32.62 1.51 9.03
CA ALA A 72 33.80 1.16 9.80
C ALA A 72 34.92 2.20 9.57
N SER A 73 35.35 2.87 10.62
CA SER A 73 36.66 3.51 10.72
C SER A 73 37.01 3.74 12.19
N SER A 74 38.24 3.37 12.55
CA SER A 74 38.91 3.52 13.86
C SER A 74 38.48 2.60 15.02
N VAL A 75 38.74 1.29 14.88
CA VAL A 75 39.31 0.56 16.03
C VAL A 75 40.81 0.49 15.78
N PHE A 76 41.52 1.43 16.40
CA PHE A 76 42.98 1.43 16.48
C PHE A 76 43.43 0.12 17.13
N PHE A 77 43.99 -0.78 16.33
CA PHE A 77 44.94 -1.77 16.82
C PHE A 77 46.25 -1.04 17.12
N ALA A 78 46.57 -0.93 18.41
CA ALA A 78 47.90 -1.10 19.00
C ALA A 78 48.00 -0.28 20.29
N LYS A 79 48.12 -0.97 21.44
CA LYS A 79 49.36 -1.01 22.23
C LYS A 79 49.18 -1.67 23.61
N GLU A 80 50.05 -2.67 23.82
CA GLU A 80 50.78 -3.02 25.06
C GLU A 80 49.93 -3.56 26.23
N GLN A 81 49.96 -4.84 26.59
CA GLN A 81 51.07 -5.58 27.23
C GLN A 81 51.69 -4.81 28.40
N ILE A 82 51.00 -4.84 29.55
CA ILE A 82 51.44 -5.21 30.92
C ILE A 82 50.16 -5.52 31.72
#